data_AF-A0A2B3TJ76-F1
#
_entry.id   AF-A0A2B3TJ76-F1
#
_cell.length_a   1.000
_cell.length_b   1.000
_cell.length_c   1.000
_cell.angle_alpha   90.00
_cell.angle_beta   90.00
_cell.angle_gamma   90.00
#
_symmetry.space_group_name_H-M   'P 1'
#
loop_
_entity.id
_entity.type
_entity.pdbx_description
1 polymer ?
#
loop_
_entity_poly.entity_id
_entity_poly.type
_entity_poly.pdbx_seq_one_letter_code
_entity_poly.pdbx_strand_id
1 'polypeptide(L)' 'FENLQAYDANGVAYEYKVKEQPVDGYKSEVNGNDITNTKVGETKIEGTKTWKDDNSSERPNMIKVDLL' A
#
# COMPACT_ATOMS: atom_id res chain seq x y z
N PHE A 1 -7.70 -22.19 -12.29
CA PHE A 1 -7.87 -23.64 -12.04
C PHE A 1 -8.91 -24.16 -12.99
N GLU A 2 -8.71 -25.33 -13.57
CA GLU A 2 -9.66 -25.97 -14.49
C GLU A 2 -10.05 -27.34 -13.96
N ASN A 3 -11.26 -27.81 -14.29
CA ASN A 3 -11.78 -29.15 -13.97
C ASN A 3 -11.78 -29.50 -12.47
N LEU A 4 -12.17 -28.55 -11.61
CA LEU A 4 -12.41 -28.83 -10.20
C LEU A 4 -13.70 -29.62 -10.01
N GLN A 5 -13.68 -30.58 -9.10
CA GLN A 5 -14.85 -31.40 -8.79
C GLN A 5 -15.94 -30.52 -8.15
N ALA A 6 -17.18 -30.62 -8.64
CA ALA A 6 -18.27 -29.79 -8.10
C ALA A 6 -18.85 -30.33 -6.78
N TYR A 7 -18.80 -31.65 -6.58
CA TYR A 7 -19.46 -32.34 -5.46
C TYR A 7 -18.57 -33.43 -4.85
N ASP A 8 -18.64 -33.63 -3.54
CA ASP A 8 -17.96 -34.72 -2.85
C ASP A 8 -18.61 -36.09 -3.13
N ALA A 9 -18.06 -37.16 -2.54
CA ALA A 9 -18.56 -38.53 -2.69
C ALA A 9 -20.00 -38.74 -2.19
N ASN A 10 -20.52 -37.82 -1.37
CA ASN A 10 -21.87 -37.84 -0.81
C ASN A 10 -22.84 -36.92 -1.58
N GLY A 11 -22.38 -36.23 -2.62
CA GLY A 11 -23.17 -35.27 -3.39
C GLY A 11 -23.25 -33.86 -2.80
N VAL A 12 -22.39 -33.50 -1.84
CA VAL A 12 -22.33 -32.17 -1.23
C VAL A 12 -21.43 -31.24 -2.07
N ALA A 13 -21.91 -30.04 -2.39
CA ALA A 13 -21.17 -29.10 -3.24
C ALA A 13 -19.91 -28.56 -2.55
N TYR A 14 -18.80 -28.47 -3.28
CA TYR A 14 -17.57 -27.82 -2.78
C TYR A 14 -17.66 -26.30 -2.89
N GLU A 15 -17.22 -25.60 -1.83
CA GLU A 15 -16.98 -24.16 -1.85
C GLU A 15 -15.48 -23.90 -2.04
N TYR A 16 -15.12 -23.30 -3.17
CA TYR A 16 -13.73 -22.97 -3.48
C TYR A 16 -13.43 -21.51 -3.12
N LYS A 17 -12.29 -21.29 -2.45
CA LYS A 17 -11.77 -19.96 -2.11
C LYS A 17 -10.33 -19.84 -2.57
N VAL A 18 -9.94 -18.64 -2.96
CA VAL A 18 -8.56 -18.28 -3.25
C VAL A 18 -7.96 -17.57 -2.03
N LYS A 19 -6.66 -17.76 -1.82
CA LYS A 19 -5.88 -17.04 -0.81
C LYS A 19 -4.51 -16.72 -1.38
N GLU A 20 -3.97 -15.58 -0.99
CA GLU A 20 -2.61 -15.18 -1.33
C GLU A 20 -1.65 -15.47 -0.16
N GLN A 21 -0.38 -15.70 -0.46
CA GLN A 21 0.65 -15.65 0.57
C GLN A 21 0.99 -14.18 0.86
N PRO A 22 1.26 -13.80 2.13
CA PRO A 22 1.64 -12.42 2.45
C PRO A 22 2.84 -11.95 1.63
N VAL A 23 2.76 -10.72 1.11
CA VAL A 23 3.84 -10.06 0.39
C VAL A 23 4.22 -8.80 1.15
N ASP A 24 5.49 -8.67 1.54
CA ASP A 24 5.98 -7.53 2.30
C ASP A 24 5.76 -6.21 1.55
N GLY A 25 5.25 -5.20 2.27
CA GLY A 25 4.92 -3.90 1.69
C GLY A 25 3.65 -3.90 0.83
N TYR A 26 2.82 -4.95 0.90
CA TYR A 26 1.52 -5.01 0.25
C TYR A 26 0.42 -5.42 1.22
N LYS A 27 -0.76 -4.83 1.02
CA LYS A 27 -2.02 -5.22 1.64
C LYS A 27 -2.89 -5.88 0.59
N SER A 28 -3.29 -7.12 0.84
CA SER A 28 -4.13 -7.92 -0.06
C SER A 28 -5.60 -7.90 0.35
N GLU A 29 -6.49 -7.82 -0.63
CA GLU A 29 -7.95 -7.93 -0.46
C GLU A 29 -8.52 -8.95 -1.46
N VAL A 30 -9.38 -9.85 -1.00
CA VAL A 30 -9.96 -10.93 -1.83
C VAL A 30 -11.45 -10.67 -2.07
N ASN A 31 -11.84 -10.52 -3.33
CA ASN A 31 -13.21 -10.31 -3.78
C ASN A 31 -13.62 -11.45 -4.73
N GLY A 32 -14.22 -12.50 -4.17
CA GLY A 32 -14.54 -13.71 -4.94
C GLY A 32 -13.26 -14.41 -5.42
N ASN A 33 -12.99 -14.32 -6.72
CA ASN A 33 -11.81 -14.89 -7.36
C ASN A 33 -10.71 -13.85 -7.63
N ASP A 34 -11.03 -12.56 -7.49
CA ASP A 34 -10.09 -11.48 -7.72
C ASP A 34 -9.31 -11.18 -6.43
N ILE A 35 -7.99 -11.03 -6.57
CA ILE A 35 -7.10 -10.63 -5.48
C ILE A 35 -6.46 -9.30 -5.86
N THR A 36 -6.71 -8.28 -5.04
CA THR A 36 -6.15 -6.93 -5.24
C THR A 36 -5.03 -6.69 -4.25
N ASN A 37 -3.85 -6.32 -4.76
CA ASN A 37 -2.68 -5.97 -3.96
C ASN A 37 -2.45 -4.46 -3.98
N THR A 38 -2.54 -3.83 -2.80
CA THR A 38 -2.23 -2.40 -2.63
C THR A 38 -0.86 -2.26 -1.99
N LYS A 39 0.08 -1.58 -2.67
CA LYS A 39 1.40 -1.28 -2.10
C LYS A 39 1.22 -0.34 -0.91
N VAL A 40 1.61 -0.80 0.27
CA VAL A 40 1.64 -0.02 1.50
C VAL A 40 3.09 0.31 1.82
N GLY A 41 3.37 1.59 1.91
CA GLY A 41 4.68 2.10 2.27
C GLY A 41 4.58 3.56 2.63
N GLU A 42 5.35 3.96 3.63
CA GLU A 42 5.51 5.36 3.99
C GLU A 42 6.58 5.97 3.06
N THR A 43 6.27 7.13 2.48
CA THR A 43 7.29 7.92 1.77
C THR A 43 7.81 8.97 2.73
N LYS A 44 9.08 8.86 3.14
CA LYS A 44 9.73 9.87 3.98
C LYS A 44 10.21 11.01 3.09
N ILE A 45 9.69 12.21 3.35
CA ILE A 45 10.08 13.43 2.64
C ILE A 45 10.81 14.33 3.62
N GLU A 46 12.09 14.59 3.34
CA GLU A 46 12.94 15.46 4.15
C GLU A 46 13.51 16.58 3.26
N GLY A 47 13.64 17.76 3.85
CA GLY A 47 14.23 18.92 3.19
C GLY A 47 15.00 19.77 4.18
N THR A 48 16.08 20.39 3.73
CA THR A 48 16.84 21.35 4.52
C THR A 48 16.64 22.74 3.94
N LYS A 49 16.29 23.72 4.78
CA LYS A 49 16.29 25.12 4.36
C LYS A 49 17.70 25.68 4.46
N THR A 50 18.24 26.16 3.34
CA THR A 50 19.45 26.98 3.29
C THR A 50 19.11 28.42 2.94
N TRP A 51 19.70 29.38 3.66
CA TRP A 51 19.65 30.80 3.33
C TRP A 51 20.94 31.19 2.62
N LYS A 52 20.83 31.88 1.47
CA LYS A 52 21.96 32.46 0.74
C LYS A 52 21.81 33.98 0.70
N ASP A 53 21.75 34.57 1.89
CA ASP A 53 21.43 35.98 2.15
C ASP A 53 22.56 36.73 2.87
N ASP A 54 23.76 36.13 2.92
CA ASP A 54 24.94 36.67 3.62
C ASP A 54 24.68 37.06 5.09
N ASN A 55 23.89 36.25 5.81
CA ASN A 55 23.49 36.49 7.20
C ASN A 55 22.73 37.81 7.40
N SER A 56 21.87 38.17 6.44
CA SER A 56 20.96 39.31 6.53
C SER A 56 20.20 39.39 7.86
N SER A 57 20.11 40.60 8.42
CA SER A 57 19.30 40.91 9.61
C SER A 57 17.79 40.84 9.37
N GLU A 58 17.34 40.79 8.12
CA GLU A 58 15.92 40.70 7.75
C GLU A 58 15.41 39.24 7.71
N ARG A 59 16.28 38.27 8.00
CA ARG A 59 15.93 36.84 7.97
C ARG A 59 14.80 36.54 8.96
N PRO A 60 13.72 35.87 8.52
CA PRO A 60 12.66 35.47 9.43
C PRO A 60 13.11 34.33 10.35
N ASN A 61 12.61 34.34 11.58
CA ASN A 61 12.88 33.30 12.58
C ASN A 61 12.28 31.93 12.21
N MET A 62 11.23 31.89 11.39
CA MET A 62 10.52 30.67 11.00
C MET A 62 9.98 30.78 9.58
N ILE A 63 10.00 29.65 8.87
CA ILE A 63 9.25 29.46 7.63
C ILE A 63 8.30 28.27 7.80
N LYS A 64 7.15 28.34 7.14
CA LYS A 64 6.22 27.21 7.02
C LYS A 64 6.35 26.61 5.63
N VAL A 65 6.42 25.29 5.55
CA VAL A 65 6.47 24.53 4.30
C VAL A 65 5.30 23.54 4.33
N ASP A 66 4.47 23.58 3.31
CA ASP A 66 3.35 22.66 3.13
C ASP A 66 3.70 21.69 1.98
N LEU A 67 3.53 20.40 2.21
CA LEU A 67 3.66 19.35 1.19
C LEU A 67 2.30 19.20 0.48
N LEU A 68 2.31 19.15 -0.86
CA LEU A 68 1.11 19.01 -1.71
C LEU A 68 0.84 17.55 -2.07
#